data_AF-A0A0D2YJC2-F1
#
_entry.id   AF-A0A0D2YJC2-F1
#
_cell.length_a   1.000
_cell.length_b   1.000
_cell.length_c   1.000
_cell.angle_alpha   90.00
_cell.angle_beta   90.00
_cell.angle_gamma   90.00
#
_symmetry.space_group_name_H-M   'P 1'
#
loop_
_entity.id
_entity.type
_entity.pdbx_description
1 polymer ?
#
loop_
_entity_poly.entity_id
_entity_poly.type
_entity_poly.pdbx_seq_one_letter_code
_entity_poly.pdbx_strand_id
1 'polypeptide(L)'
;MVEPRLDHIDARKWTCIIDDNSLLRKLLETYFMTEYTFYPAFQKNYFLEDMAAGRSKYCSSLLVHAVLASACHGYSKMSHRSQFWNPRTLGYQFLAEARRLWELEIGNTRLTTIQAAIVLSLVHDANGSDEVGRSYLTQAVAAAHAMHLFSTPTKNNDDLEYYARAFTAWALFGIQAIQLSTHDDCYGDFGLRYPSAKGPVSVKYANTFRTLSEFRVIINDVAAVFFSGFNTPDTIVDRIKGFCIRLDSWYRNLSPGLKPTEILFPWQLKLQLHARKNLG
;
A
#
# COMPACT_ATOMS: atom_id res chain seq x y z
N MET A 1 5.38 -0.01 -16.54
CA MET A 1 4.71 1.32 -16.48
C MET A 1 5.65 2.33 -17.12
N VAL A 2 5.20 3.18 -18.03
CA VAL A 2 6.04 4.28 -18.57
C VAL A 2 5.68 5.54 -17.80
N GLU A 3 6.62 6.06 -17.01
CA GLU A 3 6.44 7.28 -16.22
C GLU A 3 7.61 8.24 -16.52
N PRO A 4 7.44 9.20 -17.46
CA PRO A 4 8.54 10.05 -17.96
C PRO A 4 9.19 10.93 -16.89
N ARG A 5 8.48 11.22 -15.80
CA ARG A 5 9.04 12.01 -14.68
C ARG A 5 10.19 11.29 -13.98
N LEU A 6 10.21 9.95 -14.01
CA LEU A 6 11.30 9.17 -13.40
C LEU A 6 12.65 9.36 -14.09
N ASP A 7 12.67 9.86 -15.33
CA ASP A 7 13.92 10.22 -16.04
C ASP A 7 14.62 11.45 -15.45
N HIS A 8 13.87 12.29 -14.74
CA HIS A 8 14.35 13.59 -14.25
C HIS A 8 14.72 13.57 -12.76
N ILE A 9 14.67 12.41 -12.12
CA ILE A 9 14.91 12.26 -10.69
C ILE A 9 16.36 11.87 -10.45
N ASP A 10 17.02 12.64 -9.58
CA ASP A 10 18.36 12.36 -9.08
C ASP A 10 18.27 11.70 -7.69
N ALA A 11 18.75 10.46 -7.58
CA ALA A 11 18.76 9.67 -6.36
C ALA A 11 19.46 10.39 -5.21
N ARG A 12 20.57 11.09 -5.49
CA ARG A 12 21.40 11.75 -4.47
C ARG A 12 20.68 12.86 -3.72
N LYS A 13 19.61 13.42 -4.32
CA LYS A 13 18.78 14.44 -3.66
C LYS A 13 17.86 13.86 -2.59
N TRP A 14 17.54 12.57 -2.69
CA TRP A 14 16.46 11.97 -1.91
C TRP A 14 16.92 10.87 -0.97
N THR A 15 18.01 10.18 -1.29
CA THR A 15 18.55 9.09 -0.47
C THR A 15 20.06 9.12 -0.38
N CYS A 16 20.58 8.73 0.78
CA CYS A 16 22.00 8.53 1.05
C CYS A 16 22.46 7.08 0.83
N ILE A 17 21.54 6.16 0.50
CA ILE A 17 21.81 4.72 0.42
C ILE A 17 22.26 4.29 -0.98
N ILE A 18 21.70 4.90 -2.02
CA ILE A 18 22.02 4.61 -3.42
C ILE A 18 22.29 5.90 -4.19
N ASP A 19 23.16 5.83 -5.20
CA ASP A 19 23.35 6.89 -6.18
C ASP A 19 23.00 6.47 -7.62
N ASP A 20 22.60 5.21 -7.82
CA ASP A 20 22.15 4.68 -9.11
C ASP A 20 20.69 5.09 -9.40
N ASN A 21 20.53 6.10 -10.27
CA ASN A 21 19.23 6.55 -10.78
C ASN A 21 18.44 5.44 -11.50
N SER A 22 19.12 4.48 -12.13
CA SER A 22 18.46 3.36 -12.81
C SER A 22 17.85 2.39 -11.81
N LEU A 23 18.53 2.14 -10.69
CA LEU A 23 18.00 1.34 -9.59
C LEU A 23 16.85 2.06 -8.89
N LEU A 24 17.01 3.35 -8.58
CA LEU A 24 15.95 4.17 -7.99
C LEU A 24 14.66 4.08 -8.82
N ARG A 25 14.77 4.27 -10.15
CA ARG A 25 13.64 4.17 -11.07
C ARG A 25 12.94 2.82 -10.98
N LYS A 26 13.71 1.72 -11.05
CA LYS A 26 13.15 0.35 -10.97
C LYS A 26 12.43 0.12 -9.65
N LEU A 27 12.95 0.62 -8.54
CA LEU A 27 12.30 0.52 -7.23
C LEU A 27 10.99 1.32 -7.19
N LEU A 28 11.00 2.58 -7.66
CA LEU A 28 9.79 3.39 -7.74
C LEU A 28 8.73 2.75 -8.64
N GLU A 29 9.11 2.27 -9.83
CA GLU A 29 8.22 1.51 -10.72
C GLU A 29 7.64 0.29 -10.02
N THR A 30 8.47 -0.47 -9.31
CA THR A 30 8.05 -1.67 -8.58
C THR A 30 7.04 -1.33 -7.50
N TYR A 31 7.30 -0.29 -6.69
CA TYR A 31 6.37 0.17 -5.66
C TYR A 31 5.01 0.56 -6.25
N PHE A 32 4.99 1.34 -7.34
CA PHE A 32 3.76 1.78 -7.97
C PHE A 32 2.96 0.64 -8.60
N MET A 33 3.64 -0.40 -9.10
CA MET A 33 3.00 -1.58 -9.69
C MET A 33 2.55 -2.62 -8.67
N THR A 34 3.05 -2.56 -7.44
CA THR A 34 2.76 -3.55 -6.38
C THR A 34 1.96 -2.89 -5.25
N GLU A 35 2.62 -2.50 -4.16
CA GLU A 35 2.01 -2.03 -2.91
C GLU A 35 1.07 -0.84 -3.12
N TYR A 36 1.48 0.16 -3.91
CA TYR A 36 0.67 1.36 -4.14
C TYR A 36 -0.70 1.07 -4.77
N THR A 37 -0.80 -0.01 -5.56
CA THR A 37 -2.07 -0.39 -6.19
C THR A 37 -3.13 -0.78 -5.17
N PHE A 38 -2.72 -1.26 -4.00
CA PHE A 38 -3.62 -1.66 -2.92
C PHE A 38 -3.72 -0.61 -1.82
N TYR A 39 -2.59 0.00 -1.48
CA TYR A 39 -2.45 0.87 -0.32
C TYR A 39 -1.80 2.20 -0.70
N PRO A 40 -2.49 3.05 -1.48
CA PRO A 40 -1.92 4.32 -1.87
C PRO A 40 -1.93 5.28 -0.68
N ALA A 41 -0.77 5.48 -0.06
CA ALA A 41 -0.61 6.37 1.09
C ALA A 41 -0.63 7.86 0.72
N PHE A 42 -0.28 8.19 -0.52
CA PHE A 42 -0.13 9.56 -1.03
C PHE A 42 -0.56 9.65 -2.49
N GLN A 43 -0.73 10.87 -3.00
CA GLN A 43 -1.06 11.10 -4.41
C GLN A 43 0.20 10.99 -5.27
N LYS A 44 0.24 10.00 -6.18
CA LYS A 44 1.41 9.68 -7.03
C LYS A 44 1.95 10.86 -7.84
N ASN A 45 1.09 11.64 -8.50
CA ASN A 45 1.52 12.73 -9.37
C ASN A 45 2.20 13.84 -8.57
N TYR A 46 1.61 14.24 -7.44
CA TYR A 46 2.17 15.29 -6.58
C TYR A 46 3.52 14.87 -6.02
N PHE A 47 3.62 13.61 -5.57
CA PHE A 47 4.88 13.03 -5.12
C PHE A 47 5.96 13.07 -6.21
N LEU A 48 5.65 12.59 -7.42
CA LEU A 48 6.62 12.53 -8.52
C LEU A 48 7.01 13.91 -9.07
N GLU A 49 6.07 14.86 -9.11
CA GLU A 49 6.34 16.24 -9.51
C GLU A 49 7.30 16.93 -8.55
N ASP A 50 7.05 16.80 -7.25
CA ASP A 50 7.93 17.36 -6.22
C ASP A 50 9.27 16.63 -6.18
N MET A 51 9.28 15.31 -6.37
CA MET A 51 10.51 14.52 -6.43
C MET A 51 11.42 14.95 -7.60
N ALA A 52 10.86 15.13 -8.80
CA ALA A 52 11.59 15.59 -9.97
C ALA A 52 12.04 17.05 -9.84
N ALA A 53 11.20 17.90 -9.24
CA ALA A 53 11.52 19.32 -9.04
C ALA A 53 12.46 19.59 -7.85
N GLY A 54 12.75 18.59 -7.01
CA GLY A 54 13.52 18.77 -5.78
C GLY A 54 12.79 19.57 -4.69
N ARG A 55 11.46 19.59 -4.72
CA ARG A 55 10.62 20.31 -3.73
C ARG A 55 10.13 19.35 -2.66
N SER A 56 9.92 19.86 -1.44
CA SER A 56 9.54 19.02 -0.30
C SER A 56 8.06 19.13 0.15
N LYS A 57 7.16 19.73 -0.63
CA LYS A 57 5.77 19.96 -0.19
C LYS A 57 4.99 18.63 -0.10
N TYR A 58 5.12 17.79 -1.12
CA TYR A 58 4.46 16.48 -1.25
C TYR A 58 5.44 15.31 -1.44
N CYS A 59 6.74 15.57 -1.33
CA CYS A 59 7.81 14.58 -1.30
C CYS A 59 8.74 14.90 -0.12
N SER A 60 9.27 13.91 0.58
CA SER A 60 10.28 14.12 1.61
C SER A 60 11.27 12.96 1.61
N SER A 61 12.49 13.18 2.08
CA SER A 61 13.46 12.09 2.20
C SER A 61 12.91 10.95 3.06
N LEU A 62 12.22 11.25 4.16
CA LEU A 62 11.54 10.25 4.98
C LEU A 62 10.56 9.39 4.16
N LEU A 63 9.65 10.03 3.42
CA LEU A 63 8.67 9.32 2.58
C LEU A 63 9.34 8.51 1.48
N VAL A 64 10.39 9.05 0.84
CA VAL A 64 11.15 8.34 -0.18
C VAL A 64 11.79 7.08 0.39
N HIS A 65 12.47 7.15 1.53
CA HIS A 65 13.09 5.97 2.14
C HIS A 65 12.05 4.91 2.53
N ALA A 66 10.88 5.31 3.06
CA ALA A 66 9.79 4.39 3.34
C ALA A 66 9.27 3.69 2.07
N VAL A 67 9.08 4.45 0.99
CA VAL A 67 8.68 3.92 -0.34
C VAL A 67 9.72 2.96 -0.89
N LEU A 68 11.01 3.29 -0.81
CA LEU A 68 12.09 2.43 -1.31
C LEU A 68 12.24 1.16 -0.47
N ALA A 69 12.05 1.22 0.84
CA ALA A 69 12.00 0.05 1.71
C ALA A 69 10.85 -0.89 1.29
N SER A 70 9.65 -0.34 1.09
CA SER A 70 8.48 -1.08 0.59
C SER A 70 8.71 -1.69 -0.79
N ALA A 71 9.32 -0.94 -1.72
CA ALA A 71 9.66 -1.41 -3.07
C ALA A 71 10.55 -2.67 -3.06
N CYS A 72 11.43 -2.79 -2.07
CA CYS A 72 12.37 -3.91 -1.98
C CYS A 72 11.66 -5.27 -1.79
N HIS A 73 10.45 -5.30 -1.22
CA HIS A 73 9.65 -6.52 -1.11
C HIS A 73 9.21 -7.05 -2.48
N GLY A 74 8.78 -6.13 -3.36
CA GLY A 74 8.29 -6.47 -4.70
C GLY A 74 9.39 -6.62 -5.76
N TYR A 75 10.62 -6.17 -5.50
CA TYR A 75 11.68 -6.17 -6.51
C TYR A 75 12.35 -7.55 -6.63
N SER A 76 11.95 -8.31 -7.65
CA SER A 76 12.37 -9.72 -7.83
C SER A 76 13.88 -9.93 -7.95
N LYS A 77 14.61 -8.94 -8.47
CA LYS A 77 16.08 -8.97 -8.62
C LYS A 77 16.83 -8.60 -7.33
N MET A 78 16.12 -8.24 -6.26
CA MET A 78 16.73 -7.93 -4.98
C MET A 78 17.25 -9.22 -4.31
N SER A 79 18.56 -9.29 -4.08
CA SER A 79 19.18 -10.39 -3.35
C SER A 79 18.68 -10.42 -1.90
N HIS A 80 18.42 -11.62 -1.37
CA HIS A 80 18.04 -11.83 0.03
C HIS A 80 16.82 -11.03 0.50
N ARG A 81 15.86 -10.72 -0.39
CA ARG A 81 14.68 -9.89 -0.08
C ARG A 81 13.80 -10.39 1.07
N SER A 82 13.83 -11.69 1.39
CA SER A 82 13.10 -12.27 2.53
C SER A 82 13.84 -12.10 3.86
N GLN A 83 15.12 -11.73 3.84
CA GLN A 83 15.94 -11.52 5.04
C GLN A 83 15.80 -10.07 5.52
N PHE A 84 14.59 -9.66 5.90
CA PHE A 84 14.32 -8.28 6.34
C PHE A 84 15.13 -7.86 7.57
N TRP A 85 15.68 -8.80 8.33
CA TRP A 85 16.57 -8.58 9.47
C TRP A 85 18.04 -8.36 9.09
N ASN A 86 18.43 -8.61 7.83
CA ASN A 86 19.81 -8.57 7.39
C ASN A 86 20.23 -7.13 7.05
N PRO A 87 21.19 -6.53 7.80
CA PRO A 87 21.58 -5.13 7.62
C PRO A 87 22.28 -4.84 6.30
N ARG A 88 22.73 -5.88 5.58
CA ARG A 88 23.37 -5.72 4.27
C ARG A 88 22.36 -5.58 3.14
N THR A 89 21.08 -5.87 3.37
CA THR A 89 20.05 -5.72 2.33
C THR A 89 19.68 -4.24 2.14
N LEU A 90 19.37 -3.85 0.91
CA LEU A 90 18.89 -2.49 0.64
C LEU A 90 17.58 -2.19 1.36
N GLY A 91 16.67 -3.17 1.43
CA GLY A 91 15.40 -3.03 2.16
C GLY A 91 15.61 -2.65 3.62
N TYR A 92 16.54 -3.33 4.31
CA TYR A 92 16.90 -2.96 5.68
C TYR A 92 17.51 -1.55 5.76
N GLN A 93 18.45 -1.23 4.88
CA GLN A 93 19.15 0.07 4.91
C GLN A 93 18.17 1.24 4.70
N PHE A 94 17.26 1.12 3.73
CA PHE A 94 16.20 2.12 3.52
C PHE A 94 15.26 2.22 4.71
N LEU A 95 14.85 1.08 5.30
CA LEU A 95 13.98 1.08 6.48
C LEU A 95 14.68 1.71 7.69
N ALA A 96 15.96 1.39 7.92
CA ALA A 96 16.74 1.96 9.02
C ALA A 96 16.89 3.48 8.89
N GLU A 97 17.14 3.98 7.68
CA GLU A 97 17.23 5.42 7.43
C GLU A 97 15.86 6.11 7.53
N ALA A 98 14.78 5.48 7.04
CA ALA A 98 13.43 5.99 7.23
C ALA A 98 13.07 6.09 8.71
N ARG A 99 13.45 5.10 9.54
CA ARG A 99 13.27 5.17 10.99
C ARG A 99 14.07 6.29 11.63
N ARG A 100 15.34 6.46 11.26
CA ARG A 100 16.19 7.55 11.76
C ARG A 100 15.59 8.92 11.43
N LEU A 101 15.10 9.10 10.20
CA LEU A 101 14.44 10.34 9.77
C LEU A 101 13.10 10.54 10.48
N TRP A 102 12.33 9.47 10.72
CA TRP A 102 11.10 9.54 11.50
C TRP A 102 11.37 10.10 12.89
N GLU A 103 12.37 9.56 13.60
CA GLU A 103 12.76 10.00 14.94
C GLU A 103 13.17 11.49 14.98
N LEU A 104 13.77 12.01 13.91
CA LEU A 104 14.12 13.43 13.78
C LEU A 104 12.93 14.34 13.46
N GLU A 105 11.89 13.80 12.82
CA GLU A 105 10.67 14.55 12.45
C GLU A 105 9.59 14.50 13.56
N ILE A 106 9.82 13.76 14.65
CA ILE A 106 8.91 13.72 15.81
C ILE A 106 8.63 15.15 16.29
N GLY A 107 7.36 15.56 16.22
CA GLY A 107 6.89 16.89 16.66
C GLY A 107 6.80 17.94 15.55
N ASN A 108 7.37 17.70 14.36
CA ASN A 108 7.22 18.59 13.20
C ASN A 108 6.28 17.98 12.16
N THR A 109 4.98 17.98 12.49
CA THR A 109 3.97 17.29 11.70
C THR A 109 3.79 17.88 10.31
N ARG A 110 4.17 17.13 9.28
CA ARG A 110 3.90 17.42 7.87
C ARG A 110 3.01 16.35 7.26
N LEU A 111 2.36 16.69 6.15
CA LEU A 111 1.55 15.74 5.38
C LEU A 111 2.39 14.52 4.94
N THR A 112 3.63 14.75 4.49
CA THR A 112 4.57 13.70 4.08
C THR A 112 4.99 12.79 5.23
N THR A 113 5.03 13.31 6.46
CA THR A 113 5.33 12.51 7.66
C THR A 113 4.20 11.50 7.91
N ILE A 114 2.93 11.94 7.84
CA ILE A 114 1.77 11.03 7.96
C ILE A 114 1.79 9.96 6.87
N GLN A 115 2.03 10.37 5.61
CA GLN A 115 2.13 9.46 4.47
C GLN A 115 3.25 8.44 4.67
N ALA A 116 4.40 8.86 5.20
CA ALA A 116 5.51 7.97 5.47
C ALA A 116 5.19 6.96 6.58
N ALA A 117 4.49 7.35 7.65
CA ALA A 117 4.06 6.42 8.68
C ALA A 117 3.12 5.34 8.14
N ILE A 118 2.22 5.69 7.22
CA ILE A 118 1.35 4.71 6.57
C ILE A 118 2.21 3.68 5.82
N VAL A 119 3.18 4.14 5.03
CA VAL A 119 4.07 3.24 4.28
C VAL A 119 4.95 2.41 5.22
N LEU A 120 5.50 3.01 6.28
CA LEU A 120 6.29 2.30 7.30
C LEU A 120 5.47 1.21 7.98
N SER A 121 4.20 1.48 8.30
CA SER A 121 3.30 0.49 8.87
C SER A 121 3.16 -0.73 7.94
N LEU A 122 2.92 -0.49 6.65
CA LEU A 122 2.82 -1.57 5.66
C LEU A 122 4.13 -2.35 5.49
N VAL A 123 5.28 -1.68 5.57
CA VAL A 123 6.60 -2.34 5.55
C VAL A 123 6.76 -3.25 6.76
N HIS A 124 6.35 -2.80 7.94
CA HIS A 124 6.40 -3.60 9.16
C HIS A 124 5.43 -4.78 9.12
N ASP A 125 4.21 -4.59 8.60
CA ASP A 125 3.24 -5.67 8.41
C ASP A 125 3.80 -6.74 7.45
N ALA A 126 4.42 -6.33 6.34
CA ALA A 126 5.06 -7.26 5.40
C ALA A 126 6.26 -8.01 6.00
N ASN A 127 6.89 -7.46 7.03
CA ASN A 127 7.99 -8.07 7.78
C ASN A 127 7.52 -8.87 9.01
N GLY A 128 6.21 -9.00 9.23
CA GLY A 128 5.63 -9.69 10.40
C GLY A 128 5.94 -8.99 11.73
N SER A 129 6.20 -7.68 11.69
CA SER A 129 6.50 -6.83 12.85
C SER A 129 5.32 -5.89 13.15
N ASP A 130 4.11 -6.44 13.12
CA ASP A 130 2.85 -5.70 13.11
C ASP A 130 2.69 -4.76 14.31
N GLU A 131 3.22 -5.12 15.49
CA GLU A 131 3.16 -4.26 16.67
C GLU A 131 3.92 -2.94 16.47
N VAL A 132 5.09 -3.02 15.86
CA VAL A 132 5.88 -1.84 15.48
C VAL A 132 5.13 -1.05 14.42
N GLY A 133 4.55 -1.73 13.42
CA GLY A 133 3.74 -1.11 12.37
C GLY A 133 2.52 -0.34 12.92
N ARG A 134 1.82 -0.91 13.91
CA ARG A 134 0.69 -0.25 14.60
C ARG A 134 1.10 1.01 15.36
N SER A 135 2.31 1.02 15.93
CA SER A 135 2.82 2.21 16.63
C SER A 135 2.97 3.40 15.67
N TYR A 136 3.41 3.18 14.43
CA TYR A 136 3.50 4.22 13.40
C TYR A 136 2.13 4.77 13.00
N LEU A 137 1.10 3.92 12.85
CA LEU A 137 -0.25 4.42 12.56
C LEU A 137 -0.86 5.18 13.71
N THR A 138 -0.67 4.72 14.94
CA THR A 138 -1.14 5.45 16.13
C THR A 138 -0.54 6.85 16.16
N GLN A 139 0.76 6.97 15.88
CA GLN A 139 1.44 8.27 15.78
C GLN A 139 0.95 9.10 14.59
N ALA A 140 0.72 8.50 13.42
CA ALA A 140 0.16 9.20 12.26
C ALA A 140 -1.24 9.76 12.52
N VAL A 141 -2.06 9.06 13.29
CA VAL A 141 -3.40 9.51 13.68
C VAL A 141 -3.32 10.68 14.63
N ALA A 142 -2.45 10.60 15.65
CA ALA A 142 -2.18 11.73 16.54
C ALA A 142 -1.69 12.96 15.76
N ALA A 143 -0.76 12.76 14.82
CA ALA A 143 -0.26 13.80 13.92
C ALA A 143 -1.38 14.39 13.03
N ALA A 144 -2.22 13.55 12.43
CA ALA A 144 -3.35 13.96 11.61
C ALA A 144 -4.34 14.84 12.39
N HIS A 145 -4.63 14.48 13.64
CA HIS A 145 -5.46 15.30 14.53
C HIS A 145 -4.79 16.64 14.85
N ALA A 146 -3.50 16.62 15.21
CA ALA A 146 -2.75 17.83 15.56
C ALA A 146 -2.70 18.85 14.42
N MET A 147 -2.67 18.40 13.16
CA MET A 147 -2.68 19.28 11.98
C MET A 147 -4.06 19.53 11.37
N HIS A 148 -5.14 19.17 12.08
CA HIS A 148 -6.53 19.32 11.62
C HIS A 148 -6.79 18.69 10.24
N LEU A 149 -6.21 17.51 9.99
CA LEU A 149 -6.32 16.82 8.69
C LEU A 149 -7.77 16.41 8.38
N PHE A 150 -8.54 16.04 9.41
CA PHE A 150 -9.93 15.57 9.28
C PHE A 150 -10.98 16.68 9.39
N SER A 151 -10.57 17.92 9.61
CA SER A 151 -11.49 19.06 9.69
C SER A 151 -12.06 19.40 8.31
N THR A 152 -13.27 19.98 8.29
CA THR A 152 -13.91 20.43 7.04
C THR A 152 -12.94 21.37 6.31
N PRO A 153 -12.52 21.03 5.08
CA PRO A 153 -11.50 21.83 4.42
C PRO A 153 -12.04 23.23 4.16
N THR A 154 -11.31 24.25 4.61
CA THR A 154 -11.54 25.60 4.12
C THR A 154 -11.19 25.60 2.64
N LYS A 155 -12.18 25.90 1.79
CA LYS A 155 -12.00 25.99 0.35
C LYS A 155 -11.17 27.25 0.04
N ASN A 156 -9.85 27.15 0.21
CA ASN A 156 -8.92 28.15 -0.29
C ASN A 156 -8.72 27.92 -1.79
N ASN A 157 -8.30 28.95 -2.51
CA ASN A 157 -8.10 28.94 -3.96
C ASN A 157 -7.05 27.92 -4.48
N ASP A 158 -6.40 27.11 -3.62
CA ASP A 158 -5.43 26.08 -4.02
C ASP A 158 -6.08 24.68 -3.93
N ASP A 159 -6.63 24.24 -5.07
CA ASP A 159 -7.24 22.92 -5.22
C ASP A 159 -6.27 21.78 -4.86
N LEU A 160 -4.95 21.97 -5.07
CA LEU A 160 -3.94 20.92 -4.94
C LEU A 160 -3.75 20.47 -3.47
N GLU A 161 -3.68 21.43 -2.56
CA GLU A 161 -3.49 21.16 -1.13
C GLU A 161 -4.74 20.49 -0.53
N TYR A 162 -5.92 20.94 -0.95
CA TYR A 162 -7.19 20.29 -0.61
C TYR A 162 -7.16 18.81 -1.00
N TYR A 163 -6.81 18.50 -2.26
CA TYR A 163 -6.78 17.12 -2.75
C TYR A 163 -5.71 16.27 -2.05
N ALA A 164 -4.52 16.81 -1.80
CA ALA A 164 -3.46 16.08 -1.10
C ALA A 164 -3.86 15.71 0.33
N ARG A 165 -4.48 16.65 1.06
CA ARG A 165 -4.98 16.44 2.43
C ARG A 165 -6.12 15.44 2.46
N ALA A 166 -7.13 15.60 1.59
CA ALA A 166 -8.26 14.69 1.49
C ALA A 166 -7.79 13.27 1.15
N PHE A 167 -6.87 13.12 0.19
CA PHE A 167 -6.30 11.83 -0.18
C PHE A 167 -5.60 11.16 1.00
N THR A 168 -4.76 11.90 1.70
CA THR A 168 -4.01 11.38 2.86
C THR A 168 -4.94 10.99 4.01
N ALA A 169 -5.98 11.78 4.26
CA ALA A 169 -7.00 11.47 5.27
C ALA A 169 -7.72 10.15 4.95
N TRP A 170 -8.13 9.97 3.69
CA TRP A 170 -8.76 8.73 3.22
C TRP A 170 -7.81 7.53 3.30
N ALA A 171 -6.55 7.70 2.91
CA ALA A 171 -5.55 6.65 2.99
C ALA A 171 -5.31 6.21 4.43
N LEU A 172 -5.15 7.17 5.35
CA LEU A 172 -4.95 6.88 6.78
C LEU A 172 -6.15 6.14 7.36
N PHE A 173 -7.37 6.62 7.13
CA PHE A 173 -8.60 5.96 7.56
C PHE A 173 -8.70 4.53 7.01
N GLY A 174 -8.38 4.34 5.72
CA GLY A 174 -8.45 3.05 5.05
C GLY A 174 -7.55 1.99 5.68
N ILE A 175 -6.30 2.34 6.03
CA ILE A 175 -5.37 1.40 6.67
C ILE A 175 -5.74 1.17 8.15
N GLN A 176 -6.18 2.20 8.86
CA GLN A 176 -6.62 2.06 10.25
C GLN A 176 -7.77 1.06 10.39
N ALA A 177 -8.74 1.11 9.46
CA ALA A 177 -9.83 0.14 9.41
C ALA A 177 -9.33 -1.30 9.21
N ILE A 178 -8.25 -1.51 8.44
CA ILE A 178 -7.64 -2.83 8.23
C ILE A 178 -7.06 -3.34 9.55
N GLN A 179 -6.23 -2.53 10.21
CA GLN A 179 -5.52 -2.99 11.41
C GLN A 179 -6.42 -3.18 12.63
N LEU A 180 -7.55 -2.47 12.70
CA LEU A 180 -8.56 -2.71 13.74
C LEU A 180 -9.33 -4.03 13.50
N SER A 181 -9.30 -4.60 12.29
CA SER A 181 -9.99 -5.86 11.96
C SER A 181 -9.24 -7.13 12.39
N THR A 182 -7.99 -7.01 12.87
CA THR A 182 -7.19 -8.14 13.37
C THR A 182 -7.36 -8.40 14.88
N HIS A 183 -8.20 -7.61 15.57
CA HIS A 183 -8.67 -7.93 16.92
C HIS A 183 -9.96 -8.74 16.83
N ASP A 184 -9.85 -10.03 17.09
CA ASP A 184 -10.79 -11.11 16.72
C ASP A 184 -12.20 -11.03 17.36
N ASP A 185 -12.54 -10.00 18.14
CA ASP A 185 -13.85 -9.86 18.78
C ASP A 185 -14.49 -8.45 18.71
N CYS A 186 -13.85 -7.46 18.05
CA CYS A 186 -14.26 -6.05 18.22
C CYS A 186 -15.07 -5.41 17.09
N TYR A 187 -15.32 -6.06 15.95
CA TYR A 187 -16.20 -5.47 14.93
C TYR A 187 -17.58 -6.12 14.88
N GLY A 188 -18.54 -5.43 15.49
CA GLY A 188 -19.86 -5.31 14.91
C GLY A 188 -19.77 -4.62 13.54
N ASP A 189 -20.61 -5.05 12.60
CA ASP A 189 -20.71 -4.43 11.28
C ASP A 189 -21.03 -2.94 11.40
N PHE A 190 -20.22 -2.06 10.79
CA PHE A 190 -20.53 -0.62 10.77
C PHE A 190 -21.28 -0.24 9.49
N GLY A 191 -22.35 0.53 9.65
CA GLY A 191 -23.21 0.97 8.55
C GLY A 191 -22.77 2.32 7.98
N LEU A 192 -22.60 2.41 6.67
CA LEU A 192 -22.42 3.67 5.95
C LEU A 192 -23.78 4.24 5.54
N ARG A 193 -24.05 5.52 5.85
CA ARG A 193 -25.25 6.20 5.39
C ARG A 193 -24.92 7.07 4.18
N TYR A 194 -25.29 6.61 2.99
CA TYR A 194 -25.22 7.41 1.78
C TYR A 194 -26.37 8.41 1.70
N PRO A 195 -26.18 9.61 1.12
CA PRO A 195 -27.25 10.59 0.94
C PRO A 195 -28.47 10.06 0.19
N SER A 196 -28.27 9.07 -0.69
CA SER A 196 -29.30 8.41 -1.50
C SER A 196 -29.86 7.11 -0.90
N ALA A 197 -29.30 6.61 0.21
CA ALA A 197 -29.73 5.35 0.80
C ALA A 197 -30.87 5.57 1.81
N LYS A 198 -31.85 4.66 1.81
CA LYS A 198 -33.01 4.68 2.74
C LYS A 198 -32.62 4.40 4.20
N GLY A 199 -31.40 3.93 4.45
CA GLY A 199 -30.87 3.63 5.78
C GLY A 199 -29.36 3.30 5.73
N PRO A 200 -28.74 3.01 6.89
CA PRO A 200 -27.35 2.59 6.97
C PRO A 200 -27.12 1.29 6.18
N VAL A 201 -26.13 1.29 5.30
CA VAL A 201 -25.72 0.13 4.50
C VAL A 201 -24.52 -0.52 5.18
N SER A 202 -24.69 -1.78 5.60
CA SER A 202 -23.63 -2.54 6.27
C SER A 202 -22.45 -2.78 5.33
N VAL A 203 -21.23 -2.59 5.84
CA VAL A 203 -20.00 -2.64 5.04
C VAL A 203 -19.44 -4.06 4.95
N LYS A 204 -19.81 -4.95 5.89
CA LYS A 204 -19.30 -6.34 5.98
C LYS A 204 -17.79 -6.40 5.80
N TYR A 205 -17.10 -5.48 6.48
CA TYR A 205 -15.68 -5.21 6.26
C TYR A 205 -14.80 -6.43 6.55
N ALA A 206 -15.05 -7.11 7.67
CA ALA A 206 -14.30 -8.32 8.06
C ALA A 206 -14.37 -9.42 6.99
N ASN A 207 -15.55 -9.65 6.41
CA ASN A 207 -15.74 -10.62 5.33
C ASN A 207 -14.98 -10.19 4.07
N THR A 208 -15.00 -8.89 3.74
CA THR A 208 -14.25 -8.34 2.61
C THR A 208 -12.74 -8.53 2.78
N PHE A 209 -12.22 -8.20 3.97
CA PHE A 209 -10.80 -8.31 4.28
C PHE A 209 -10.31 -9.76 4.25
N ARG A 210 -11.07 -10.69 4.85
CA ARG A 210 -10.79 -12.12 4.81
C ARG A 210 -10.70 -12.63 3.37
N THR A 211 -11.72 -12.34 2.56
CA THR A 211 -11.76 -12.73 1.15
C THR A 211 -10.60 -12.16 0.33
N LEU A 212 -10.21 -10.91 0.56
CA LEU A 212 -9.06 -10.29 -0.11
C LEU A 212 -7.73 -10.94 0.30
N SER A 213 -7.58 -11.32 1.57
CA SER A 213 -6.39 -11.99 2.08
C SER A 213 -6.23 -13.39 1.48
N GLU A 214 -7.31 -14.17 1.39
CA GLU A 214 -7.32 -15.48 0.73
C GLU A 214 -6.91 -15.39 -0.74
N PHE A 215 -7.43 -14.39 -1.48
CA PHE A 215 -7.02 -14.14 -2.86
C PHE A 215 -5.52 -13.87 -2.97
N ARG A 216 -4.99 -13.03 -2.08
CA ARG A 216 -3.57 -12.65 -2.09
C ARG A 216 -2.64 -13.83 -1.80
N VAL A 217 -3.03 -14.75 -0.92
CA VAL A 217 -2.27 -15.99 -0.70
C VAL A 217 -2.16 -16.77 -2.01
N ILE A 218 -3.27 -16.93 -2.75
CA ILE A 218 -3.25 -17.67 -4.02
C ILE A 218 -2.36 -16.97 -5.06
N ILE A 219 -2.47 -15.63 -5.19
CA ILE A 219 -1.65 -14.86 -6.14
C ILE A 219 -0.17 -14.85 -5.75
N ASN A 220 0.14 -14.79 -4.45
CA ASN A 220 1.52 -14.88 -3.97
C ASN A 220 2.14 -16.24 -4.27
N ASP A 221 1.40 -17.33 -4.11
CA ASP A 221 1.85 -18.67 -4.49
C ASP A 221 2.08 -18.80 -6.00
N VAL A 222 1.19 -18.21 -6.82
CA VAL A 222 1.35 -18.12 -8.27
C VAL A 222 2.64 -17.38 -8.60
N ALA A 223 2.84 -16.19 -8.02
CA ALA A 223 4.04 -15.39 -8.24
C ALA A 223 5.31 -16.15 -7.81
N ALA A 224 5.29 -16.82 -6.66
CA ALA A 224 6.41 -17.63 -6.19
C ALA A 224 6.78 -18.73 -7.21
N VAL A 225 5.80 -19.38 -7.83
CA VAL A 225 6.07 -20.40 -8.87
C VAL A 225 6.59 -19.78 -10.16
N PHE A 226 5.92 -18.76 -10.70
CA PHE A 226 6.32 -18.18 -12.00
C PHE A 226 7.66 -17.44 -11.96
N PHE A 227 8.05 -16.92 -10.79
CA PHE A 227 9.26 -16.11 -10.63
C PHE A 227 10.41 -16.80 -9.89
N SER A 228 10.31 -18.10 -9.54
CA SER A 228 11.38 -18.85 -8.83
C SER A 228 12.40 -19.56 -9.72
N GLY A 229 12.29 -19.50 -11.04
CA GLY A 229 13.36 -19.92 -11.98
C GLY A 229 13.62 -21.44 -12.12
N PHE A 230 12.90 -22.30 -11.41
CA PHE A 230 13.10 -23.76 -11.41
C PHE A 230 11.83 -24.55 -11.79
N ASN A 231 11.28 -24.36 -13.01
CA ASN A 231 10.16 -25.19 -13.45
C ASN A 231 10.36 -25.77 -14.85
N THR A 232 10.05 -27.06 -15.02
CA THR A 232 9.94 -27.73 -16.32
C THR A 232 8.53 -27.52 -16.92
N PRO A 233 8.35 -27.52 -18.26
CA PRO A 233 7.08 -27.19 -18.90
C PRO A 233 5.87 -27.96 -18.36
N ASP A 234 6.02 -29.26 -18.11
CA ASP A 234 4.92 -30.11 -17.62
C ASP A 234 4.52 -29.76 -16.17
N THR A 235 5.51 -29.46 -15.31
CA THR A 235 5.24 -29.05 -13.92
C THR A 235 4.59 -27.67 -13.81
N ILE A 236 4.80 -26.79 -14.80
CA ILE A 236 4.14 -25.48 -14.87
C ILE A 236 2.66 -25.65 -15.16
N VAL A 237 2.31 -26.50 -16.14
CA VAL A 237 0.91 -26.71 -16.55
C VAL A 237 0.06 -27.28 -15.41
N ASP A 238 0.57 -28.27 -14.68
CA ASP A 238 -0.16 -28.87 -13.57
C ASP A 238 -0.30 -27.91 -12.38
N ARG A 239 0.72 -27.08 -12.11
CA ARG A 239 0.64 -26.02 -11.10
C ARG A 239 -0.36 -24.93 -11.49
N ILE A 240 -0.39 -24.51 -12.76
CA ILE A 240 -1.39 -23.56 -13.28
C ILE A 240 -2.80 -24.09 -13.07
N LYS A 241 -3.07 -25.35 -13.44
CA LYS A 241 -4.38 -25.97 -13.20
C LYS A 241 -4.74 -25.96 -11.71
N GLY A 242 -3.79 -26.29 -10.84
CA GLY A 242 -3.98 -26.22 -9.39
C GLY A 242 -4.35 -24.81 -8.90
N PHE A 243 -3.70 -23.76 -9.44
CA PHE A 243 -4.03 -22.38 -9.10
C PHE A 243 -5.38 -21.94 -9.65
N CYS A 244 -5.74 -22.33 -10.88
CA CYS A 244 -7.05 -22.06 -11.46
C CYS A 244 -8.17 -22.70 -10.62
N ILE A 245 -7.98 -23.94 -10.15
CA ILE A 245 -8.95 -24.63 -9.26
C ILE A 245 -9.08 -23.88 -7.93
N ARG A 246 -7.97 -23.44 -7.33
CA ARG A 246 -7.98 -22.67 -6.08
C ARG A 246 -8.67 -21.31 -6.25
N LEU A 247 -8.41 -20.61 -7.34
CA LEU A 247 -9.06 -19.33 -7.67
C LEU A 247 -10.56 -19.51 -7.94
N ASP A 248 -10.96 -20.54 -8.69
CA ASP A 248 -12.37 -20.82 -8.96
C ASP A 248 -13.12 -21.24 -7.69
N SER A 249 -12.50 -22.07 -6.85
CA SER A 249 -13.06 -22.45 -5.54
C SER A 249 -13.23 -21.24 -4.62
N TRP A 250 -12.21 -20.39 -4.52
CA TRP A 250 -12.29 -19.13 -3.77
C TRP A 250 -13.43 -18.24 -4.31
N TYR A 251 -13.52 -18.08 -5.62
CA TYR A 251 -14.54 -17.23 -6.26
C TYR A 251 -15.97 -17.75 -6.05
N ARG A 252 -16.19 -19.07 -6.11
CA ARG A 252 -17.50 -19.69 -5.84
C ARG A 252 -17.94 -19.57 -4.39
N ASN A 253 -16.98 -19.57 -3.47
CA ASN A 253 -17.22 -19.52 -2.03
C ASN A 253 -17.26 -18.08 -1.46
N LEU A 254 -17.32 -17.06 -2.32
CA LEU A 254 -17.49 -15.67 -1.89
C LEU A 254 -18.75 -15.50 -1.02
N SER A 255 -18.58 -14.79 0.10
CA SER A 255 -19.69 -14.37 0.95
C SER A 255 -20.77 -13.66 0.13
N PRO A 256 -22.07 -13.80 0.45
CA PRO A 256 -23.17 -13.28 -0.38
C PRO A 256 -22.99 -11.81 -0.80
N GLY A 257 -22.59 -10.93 0.14
CA GLY A 257 -22.36 -9.50 -0.10
C GLY A 257 -21.11 -9.12 -0.90
N LEU A 258 -20.37 -10.10 -1.41
CA LEU A 258 -19.20 -9.92 -2.28
C LEU A 258 -19.43 -10.52 -3.68
N LYS A 259 -20.61 -11.10 -3.92
CA LYS A 259 -20.98 -11.66 -5.22
C LYS A 259 -21.18 -10.54 -6.25
N PRO A 260 -20.98 -10.81 -7.55
CA PRO A 260 -21.14 -9.82 -8.62
C PRO A 260 -22.52 -9.15 -8.67
N THR A 261 -23.54 -9.81 -8.13
CA THR A 261 -24.94 -9.35 -8.09
C THR A 261 -25.24 -8.42 -6.91
N GLU A 262 -24.33 -8.29 -5.94
CA GLU A 262 -24.53 -7.52 -4.70
C GLU A 262 -23.43 -6.46 -4.48
N ILE A 263 -22.78 -5.99 -5.56
CA ILE A 263 -21.71 -4.98 -5.48
C ILE A 263 -22.29 -3.65 -4.98
N LEU A 264 -21.88 -3.24 -3.78
CA LEU A 264 -22.31 -1.99 -3.16
C LEU A 264 -21.16 -0.97 -3.05
N PHE A 265 -19.91 -1.44 -3.12
CA PHE A 265 -18.74 -0.60 -2.88
C PHE A 265 -17.68 -0.66 -3.98
N PRO A 266 -16.95 0.45 -4.26
CA PRO A 266 -15.94 0.51 -5.34
C PRO A 266 -14.83 -0.54 -5.25
N TRP A 267 -14.42 -0.95 -4.05
CA TRP A 267 -13.37 -1.97 -3.87
C TRP A 267 -13.87 -3.39 -4.20
N GLN A 268 -15.15 -3.68 -3.99
CA GLN A 268 -15.78 -4.94 -4.40
C GLN A 268 -15.82 -5.04 -5.92
N LEU A 269 -16.08 -3.92 -6.61
CA LEU A 269 -16.00 -3.85 -8.07
C LEU A 269 -14.56 -4.11 -8.57
N LYS A 270 -13.55 -3.56 -7.88
CA LYS A 270 -12.13 -3.80 -8.20
C LYS A 270 -11.75 -5.28 -8.04
N LEU A 271 -12.22 -5.94 -6.98
CA LEU A 271 -12.05 -7.39 -6.76
C LEU A 271 -12.66 -8.22 -7.89
N GLN A 272 -13.88 -7.87 -8.31
CA GLN A 272 -14.58 -8.56 -9.40
C GLN A 272 -13.90 -8.35 -10.77
N LEU A 273 -13.38 -7.16 -11.03
CA LEU A 273 -12.60 -6.86 -12.24
C LEU A 273 -11.29 -7.68 -12.31
N HIS A 274 -10.67 -7.97 -11.16
CA HIS A 274 -9.46 -8.81 -11.10
C HIS A 274 -9.78 -10.29 -11.25
N ALA A 275 -10.84 -10.79 -10.61
CA ALA A 275 -11.28 -12.17 -10.78
C ALA A 275 -11.62 -12.49 -12.25
N ARG A 276 -12.37 -11.59 -12.93
CA ARG A 276 -12.73 -11.77 -14.35
C ARG A 276 -11.55 -11.73 -15.31
N LYS A 277 -10.50 -10.96 -15.02
CA LYS A 277 -9.30 -10.92 -15.88
C LYS A 277 -8.42 -12.17 -15.80
N ASN A 278 -8.51 -12.92 -14.69
CA ASN A 278 -7.67 -14.09 -14.43
C ASN A 278 -8.40 -15.43 -14.67
N LEU A 279 -9.72 -15.42 -14.82
CA LEU A 279 -10.56 -16.61 -15.07
C LEU A 279 -11.11 -16.68 -16.51
N GLY A 280 -10.87 -15.66 -17.33
CA GLY A 280 -11.31 -15.58 -18.72
C GLY A 280 -10.20 -15.85 -19.73
#